data_AF-W2QVM0-F1
#
_entry.id   AF-W2QVM0-F1
#
_cell.length_a   1.000
_cell.length_b   1.000
_cell.length_c   1.000
_cell.angle_alpha   90.00
_cell.angle_beta   90.00
_cell.angle_gamma   90.00
#
_symmetry.space_group_name_H-M   'P 1'
#
loop_
_entity.id
_entity.type
_entity.pdbx_description
1 polymer ?
#
loop_
_entity_poly.entity_id
_entity_poly.type
_entity_poly.pdbx_seq_one_letter_code
_entity_poly.pdbx_strand_id
1 'polypeptide(L)'
;MVAAQTRTAATRRQQPITPEHALQSVATLRRINEDRLADRAAVDLLPRADTDDEADSPSPVYDSYLNSREESIREMTNFGWLEFERLWRMIRDHMTVNWNTGRGRRSSFGGKDVFFMLLTVLKNCGKWDVVAAVFRVKTPSFQKMVTKFATVLSPFLYETLVASALERFPMKKLVLGGQAFTNYPYARYATEVTFQQSNMPAGRMQERALYYSKKYHLHGYKVEVRW
;
A
#
# COMPACT_ATOMS: atom_id res chain seq x y z
N MET A 1 36.43 -42.66 30.90
CA MET A 1 36.23 -41.22 31.18
C MET A 1 36.15 -40.50 29.85
N VAL A 2 35.08 -39.76 29.57
CA VAL A 2 34.90 -39.04 28.29
C VAL A 2 35.39 -37.60 28.46
N ALA A 3 36.34 -37.16 27.63
CA ALA A 3 36.84 -35.79 27.65
C ALA A 3 35.89 -34.86 26.87
N ALA A 4 35.47 -33.76 27.49
CA ALA A 4 34.58 -32.79 26.87
C ALA A 4 35.33 -31.88 25.88
N GLN A 5 34.83 -31.78 24.64
CA GLN A 5 35.33 -30.81 23.66
C GLN A 5 34.54 -29.49 23.76
N THR A 6 35.21 -28.45 24.26
CA THR A 6 34.69 -27.08 24.23
C THR A 6 34.78 -26.48 22.83
N ARG A 7 33.63 -26.24 22.19
CA ARG A 7 33.55 -25.50 20.92
C ARG A 7 33.63 -23.99 21.15
N THR A 8 34.71 -23.36 20.69
CA THR A 8 34.81 -21.90 20.56
C THR A 8 34.03 -21.39 19.34
N ALA A 9 33.32 -20.27 19.50
CA ALA A 9 32.54 -19.66 18.44
C ALA A 9 33.43 -18.80 17.51
N ALA A 10 33.37 -19.04 16.20
CA ALA A 10 34.15 -18.30 15.22
C ALA A 10 33.39 -17.03 14.74
N THR A 11 33.96 -15.85 15.00
CA THR A 11 33.39 -14.57 14.55
C THR A 11 33.55 -14.40 13.05
N ARG A 12 32.43 -14.46 12.30
CA ARG A 12 32.40 -14.26 10.84
C ARG A 12 32.70 -12.79 10.51
N ARG A 13 33.95 -12.48 10.12
CA ARG A 13 34.33 -11.17 9.56
C ARG A 13 33.48 -10.87 8.33
N GLN A 14 32.90 -9.68 8.26
CA GLN A 14 32.31 -9.16 7.02
C GLN A 14 33.44 -8.98 5.99
N GLN A 15 33.22 -9.44 4.76
CA GLN A 15 34.19 -9.21 3.69
C GLN A 15 34.17 -7.71 3.31
N PRO A 16 35.34 -7.09 3.07
CA PRO A 16 35.39 -5.71 2.62
C PRO A 16 34.61 -5.56 1.30
N ILE A 17 33.78 -4.52 1.19
CA ILE A 17 33.12 -4.18 -0.06
C ILE A 17 34.22 -3.72 -1.03
N THR A 18 34.61 -4.57 -1.98
CA THR A 18 35.54 -4.18 -3.03
C THR A 18 34.85 -3.20 -3.99
N PRO A 19 35.60 -2.28 -4.62
CA PRO A 19 35.04 -1.35 -5.61
C PRO A 19 34.28 -2.07 -6.73
N GLU A 20 34.76 -3.25 -7.14
CA GLU A 20 34.15 -4.13 -8.14
C GLU A 20 32.77 -4.64 -7.70
N HIS A 21 32.63 -5.14 -6.46
CA HIS A 21 31.35 -5.61 -5.94
C HIS A 21 30.33 -4.46 -5.81
N ALA A 22 30.80 -3.26 -5.44
CA ALA A 22 29.96 -2.06 -5.45
C ALA A 22 29.50 -1.69 -6.87
N LEU A 23 30.42 -1.69 -7.85
CA LEU A 23 30.11 -1.42 -9.26
C LEU A 23 29.09 -2.41 -9.81
N GLN A 24 29.28 -3.70 -9.54
CA GLN A 24 28.43 -4.79 -10.00
C GLN A 24 27.03 -4.70 -9.38
N SER A 25 26.95 -4.36 -8.09
CA SER A 25 25.68 -4.08 -7.41
C SER A 25 24.94 -2.87 -8.02
N VAL A 26 25.65 -1.78 -8.30
CA VAL A 26 25.08 -0.58 -8.94
C VAL A 26 24.61 -0.87 -10.37
N ALA A 27 25.35 -1.68 -11.14
CA ALA A 27 24.95 -2.12 -12.48
C ALA A 27 23.67 -2.97 -12.44
N THR A 28 23.56 -3.89 -11.48
CA THR A 28 22.32 -4.67 -11.26
C THR A 28 21.14 -3.78 -10.90
N LEU A 29 21.33 -2.77 -10.05
CA LEU A 29 20.27 -1.82 -9.67
C LEU A 29 19.83 -0.93 -10.84
N ARG A 30 20.76 -0.48 -11.70
CA ARG A 30 20.43 0.26 -12.93
C ARG A 30 19.57 -0.59 -13.85
N ARG A 31 19.99 -1.83 -14.13
CA ARG A 31 19.23 -2.77 -14.96
C ARG A 31 17.81 -3.01 -14.43
N ILE A 32 17.66 -3.26 -13.13
CA ILE A 32 16.33 -3.41 -12.50
C ILE A 32 15.47 -2.14 -12.64
N ASN A 33 16.07 -0.95 -12.60
CA ASN A 33 15.34 0.30 -12.80
C ASN A 33 14.97 0.54 -14.27
N GLU A 34 15.86 0.19 -15.20
CA GLU A 34 15.64 0.21 -16.65
C GLU A 34 14.52 -0.77 -17.04
N ASP A 35 14.55 -2.01 -16.53
CA ASP A 35 13.48 -3.00 -16.71
C ASP A 35 12.12 -2.44 -16.20
N ARG A 36 12.11 -1.78 -15.03
CA ARG A 36 10.89 -1.14 -14.46
C ARG A 36 10.42 0.10 -15.23
N LEU A 37 11.30 0.77 -15.95
CA LEU A 37 10.96 1.89 -16.84
C LEU A 37 10.46 1.37 -18.19
N ALA A 38 11.06 0.29 -18.70
CA ALA A 38 10.58 -0.44 -19.88
C ALA A 38 9.19 -1.03 -19.64
N ASP A 39 8.93 -1.69 -18.50
CA ASP A 39 7.60 -2.17 -18.09
C ASP A 39 6.54 -1.06 -17.98
N ARG A 40 6.96 0.20 -17.77
CA ARG A 40 6.08 1.38 -17.74
C ARG A 40 5.86 1.97 -19.13
N ALA A 41 6.87 1.94 -20.00
CA ALA A 41 6.80 2.46 -21.36
C ALA A 41 6.19 1.46 -22.36
N ALA A 42 6.32 0.15 -22.09
CA ALA A 42 5.68 -0.94 -22.83
C ALA A 42 4.24 -1.22 -22.36
N VAL A 43 3.66 -0.33 -21.54
CA VAL A 43 2.20 -0.27 -21.37
C VAL A 43 1.63 0.27 -22.67
N ASP A 44 1.33 -0.65 -23.58
CA ASP A 44 0.57 -0.34 -24.78
C ASP A 44 -0.77 0.26 -24.34
N LEU A 45 -1.04 1.49 -24.75
CA LEU A 45 -2.28 2.19 -24.43
C LEU A 45 -3.38 1.53 -25.28
N LEU A 46 -3.99 0.48 -24.73
CA LEU A 46 -5.15 -0.15 -25.34
C LEU A 46 -6.16 0.95 -25.70
N PRO A 47 -6.56 1.07 -26.98
CA PRO A 47 -7.55 2.03 -27.39
C PRO A 47 -8.78 1.91 -26.49
N ARG A 48 -9.33 3.06 -26.07
CA ARG A 48 -10.61 3.09 -25.36
C ARG A 48 -11.61 2.32 -26.22
N ALA A 49 -12.15 1.25 -25.69
CA ALA A 49 -13.19 0.51 -26.38
C ALA A 49 -14.45 1.37 -26.35
N ASP A 50 -14.71 2.09 -27.44
CA ASP A 50 -15.95 2.83 -27.67
C ASP A 50 -17.07 1.82 -27.98
N THR A 51 -17.42 1.01 -26.97
CA THR A 51 -18.59 0.12 -27.00
C THR A 51 -19.78 0.89 -26.48
N ASP A 52 -20.50 1.55 -27.39
CA ASP A 52 -21.81 2.18 -27.17
C ASP A 52 -22.93 1.12 -27.09
N ASP A 53 -22.61 -0.05 -26.52
CA ASP A 53 -23.55 -1.13 -26.28
C ASP A 53 -24.12 -0.99 -24.88
N GLU A 54 -25.44 -0.79 -24.80
CA GLU A 54 -26.26 -0.69 -23.58
C GLU A 54 -26.38 -2.06 -22.86
N ALA A 55 -25.26 -2.74 -22.65
CA ALA A 55 -25.14 -3.84 -21.71
C ALA A 55 -25.12 -3.25 -20.30
N ASP A 56 -26.00 -3.75 -19.42
CA ASP A 56 -25.96 -3.46 -17.98
C ASP A 56 -24.58 -3.84 -17.44
N SER A 57 -23.71 -2.84 -17.26
CA SER A 57 -22.34 -3.08 -16.80
C SER A 57 -22.38 -3.84 -15.47
N PRO A 58 -21.46 -4.79 -15.22
CA PRO A 58 -21.33 -5.40 -13.90
C PRO A 58 -20.83 -4.41 -12.82
N SER A 59 -20.55 -3.14 -13.19
CA SER A 59 -19.98 -2.10 -12.32
C SER A 59 -20.39 -0.67 -12.77
N PRO A 60 -21.70 -0.37 -12.83
CA PRO A 60 -22.21 0.86 -13.41
C PRO A 60 -21.80 2.12 -12.61
N VAL A 61 -21.49 1.97 -11.31
CA VAL A 61 -21.02 3.11 -10.52
C VAL A 61 -19.60 3.46 -10.93
N TYR A 62 -18.68 2.50 -10.97
CA TYR A 62 -17.30 2.75 -11.40
C TYR A 62 -17.25 3.32 -12.84
N ASP A 63 -18.00 2.72 -13.76
CA ASP A 63 -17.98 3.12 -15.17
C ASP A 63 -18.57 4.52 -15.39
N SER A 64 -19.60 4.92 -14.62
CA SER A 64 -20.13 6.30 -14.68
C SER A 64 -19.08 7.36 -14.32
N TYR A 65 -18.16 7.07 -13.39
CA TYR A 65 -17.06 7.98 -13.06
C TYR A 65 -15.96 7.90 -14.12
N LEU A 66 -15.61 6.72 -14.62
CA LEU A 66 -14.61 6.53 -15.68
C LEU A 66 -14.99 7.22 -17.01
N ASN A 67 -16.28 7.27 -17.32
CA ASN A 67 -16.82 7.92 -18.52
C ASN A 67 -17.13 9.42 -18.34
N SER A 68 -17.13 9.93 -17.10
CA SER A 68 -17.41 11.36 -16.84
C SER A 68 -16.27 12.31 -17.21
N ARG A 69 -15.05 12.05 -16.68
CA ARG A 69 -13.83 12.84 -16.87
C ARG A 69 -12.62 11.92 -16.64
N GLU A 70 -11.52 12.18 -17.35
CA GLU A 70 -10.29 11.39 -17.27
C GLU A 70 -9.73 11.28 -15.85
N GLU A 71 -9.83 12.36 -15.06
CA GLU A 71 -9.28 12.42 -13.70
C GLU A 71 -10.24 11.90 -12.62
N SER A 72 -11.52 11.62 -12.91
CA SER A 72 -12.55 11.31 -11.91
C SER A 72 -12.17 10.15 -10.98
N ILE A 73 -11.54 9.08 -11.50
CA ILE A 73 -11.10 7.94 -10.68
C ILE A 73 -10.00 8.35 -9.69
N ARG A 74 -9.11 9.27 -10.10
CA ARG A 74 -8.00 9.80 -9.28
C ARG A 74 -8.49 10.83 -8.27
N GLU A 75 -9.41 11.70 -8.67
CA GLU A 75 -10.13 12.61 -7.78
C GLU A 75 -10.86 11.83 -6.67
N MET A 76 -11.41 10.65 -6.97
CA MET A 76 -12.14 9.84 -5.99
C MET A 76 -11.25 8.92 -5.13
N THR A 77 -10.15 8.37 -5.66
CA THR A 77 -9.39 7.29 -5.00
C THR A 77 -7.90 7.55 -4.77
N ASN A 78 -7.34 8.64 -5.29
CA ASN A 78 -5.90 8.91 -5.45
C ASN A 78 -5.14 8.01 -6.44
N PHE A 79 -5.76 6.94 -6.96
CA PHE A 79 -5.17 6.06 -7.98
C PHE A 79 -5.60 6.51 -9.38
N GLY A 80 -4.68 6.47 -10.34
CA GLY A 80 -5.05 6.54 -11.76
C GLY A 80 -5.89 5.32 -12.16
N TRP A 81 -6.67 5.42 -13.24
CA TRP A 81 -7.50 4.32 -13.76
C TRP A 81 -6.71 3.00 -13.89
N LEU A 82 -5.53 3.02 -14.51
CA LEU A 82 -4.70 1.82 -14.67
C LEU A 82 -4.19 1.23 -13.33
N GLU A 83 -3.94 2.08 -12.34
CA GLU A 83 -3.55 1.63 -10.99
C GLU A 83 -4.75 1.00 -10.26
N PHE A 84 -5.93 1.59 -10.40
CA PHE A 84 -7.18 1.03 -9.91
C PHE A 84 -7.46 -0.35 -10.53
N GLU A 85 -7.33 -0.52 -11.85
CA GLU A 85 -7.52 -1.82 -12.51
C GLU A 85 -6.50 -2.88 -12.07
N ARG A 86 -5.26 -2.48 -11.77
CA ARG A 86 -4.23 -3.37 -11.20
C ARG A 86 -4.62 -3.82 -9.79
N LEU A 87 -5.08 -2.90 -8.94
CA LEU A 87 -5.58 -3.23 -7.60
C LEU A 87 -6.83 -4.12 -7.67
N TRP A 88 -7.78 -3.79 -8.54
CA TRP A 88 -8.98 -4.60 -8.75
C TRP A 88 -8.62 -6.01 -9.22
N ARG A 89 -7.75 -6.16 -10.23
CA ARG A 89 -7.30 -7.47 -10.74
C ARG A 89 -6.67 -8.34 -9.66
N MET A 90 -5.91 -7.76 -8.72
CA MET A 90 -5.30 -8.46 -7.59
C MET A 90 -6.35 -9.09 -6.65
N ILE A 91 -7.49 -8.42 -6.45
CA ILE A 91 -8.51 -8.83 -5.46
C ILE A 91 -9.74 -9.47 -6.10
N ARG A 92 -9.93 -9.31 -7.43
CA ARG A 92 -11.13 -9.67 -8.19
C ARG A 92 -11.57 -11.10 -7.93
N ASP A 93 -10.64 -12.05 -8.01
CA ASP A 93 -10.98 -13.48 -7.96
C ASP A 93 -11.42 -13.87 -6.54
N HIS A 94 -10.70 -13.39 -5.52
CA HIS A 94 -11.10 -13.52 -4.10
C HIS A 94 -12.47 -12.88 -3.84
N MET A 95 -12.68 -11.64 -4.31
CA MET A 95 -13.94 -10.93 -4.10
C MET A 95 -15.10 -11.53 -4.91
N THR A 96 -14.86 -12.13 -6.07
CA THR A 96 -15.91 -12.80 -6.86
C THR A 96 -16.46 -14.03 -6.13
N VAL A 97 -15.61 -14.77 -5.40
CA VAL A 97 -16.00 -15.95 -4.61
C VAL A 97 -16.58 -15.57 -3.24
N ASN A 98 -16.08 -14.51 -2.61
CA ASN A 98 -16.39 -14.20 -1.20
C ASN A 98 -17.28 -12.97 -0.98
N TRP A 99 -17.45 -12.08 -1.97
CA TRP A 99 -18.40 -10.98 -1.87
C TRP A 99 -19.82 -11.48 -2.10
N ASN A 100 -20.77 -10.89 -1.37
CA ASN A 100 -22.20 -11.09 -1.61
C ASN A 100 -22.67 -12.56 -1.52
N THR A 101 -21.91 -13.43 -0.85
CA THR A 101 -22.26 -14.83 -0.55
C THR A 101 -22.86 -14.98 0.86
N GLY A 102 -23.41 -16.16 1.14
CA GLY A 102 -24.08 -16.50 2.40
C GLY A 102 -25.59 -16.25 2.40
N ARG A 103 -26.25 -16.54 3.53
CA ARG A 103 -27.70 -16.35 3.71
C ARG A 103 -28.02 -14.90 4.07
N GLY A 104 -28.91 -14.25 3.31
CA GLY A 104 -29.42 -12.91 3.60
C GLY A 104 -29.66 -12.08 2.34
N ARG A 105 -30.14 -10.84 2.52
CA ARG A 105 -30.32 -9.89 1.41
C ARG A 105 -28.96 -9.54 0.80
N ARG A 106 -28.81 -9.80 -0.50
CA ARG A 106 -27.63 -9.45 -1.30
C ARG A 106 -27.54 -7.94 -1.49
N SER A 107 -26.31 -7.42 -1.61
CA SER A 107 -26.07 -6.05 -2.11
C SER A 107 -26.49 -5.97 -3.57
N SER A 108 -27.04 -4.82 -3.97
CA SER A 108 -27.32 -4.47 -5.37
C SER A 108 -26.06 -4.04 -6.13
N PHE A 109 -24.97 -3.70 -5.43
CA PHE A 109 -23.75 -3.20 -6.05
C PHE A 109 -22.73 -4.31 -6.33
N GLY A 110 -22.11 -4.23 -7.51
CA GLY A 110 -21.07 -5.15 -7.95
C GLY A 110 -19.79 -5.06 -7.11
N GLY A 111 -18.93 -6.07 -7.20
CA GLY A 111 -17.70 -6.11 -6.39
C GLY A 111 -16.76 -4.93 -6.66
N LYS A 112 -16.63 -4.51 -7.92
CA LYS A 112 -15.77 -3.39 -8.33
C LYS A 112 -16.32 -2.03 -7.89
N ASP A 113 -17.65 -1.84 -7.96
CA ASP A 113 -18.32 -0.63 -7.44
C ASP A 113 -18.03 -0.45 -5.95
N VAL A 114 -18.23 -1.51 -5.16
CA VAL A 114 -18.02 -1.42 -3.70
C VAL A 114 -16.54 -1.28 -3.36
N PHE A 115 -15.63 -1.80 -4.20
CA PHE A 115 -14.21 -1.51 -4.08
C PHE A 115 -13.88 -0.03 -4.38
N PHE A 116 -14.45 0.56 -5.43
CA PHE A 116 -14.34 1.98 -5.74
C PHE A 116 -14.88 2.87 -4.61
N MET A 117 -16.05 2.53 -4.06
CA MET A 117 -16.62 3.19 -2.88
C MET A 117 -15.73 3.06 -1.65
N LEU A 118 -15.13 1.88 -1.40
CA LEU A 118 -14.20 1.66 -0.30
C LEU A 118 -12.94 2.55 -0.43
N LEU A 119 -12.30 2.59 -1.61
CA LEU A 119 -11.14 3.47 -1.81
C LEU A 119 -11.53 4.96 -1.68
N THR A 120 -12.73 5.33 -2.10
CA THR A 120 -13.26 6.69 -1.90
C THR A 120 -13.43 7.04 -0.42
N VAL A 121 -13.95 6.11 0.39
CA VAL A 121 -14.04 6.28 1.85
C VAL A 121 -12.64 6.42 2.47
N LEU A 122 -11.69 5.58 2.06
CA LEU A 122 -10.31 5.61 2.56
C LEU A 122 -9.52 6.86 2.14
N LYS A 123 -9.82 7.46 0.98
CA LYS A 123 -9.26 8.76 0.58
C LYS A 123 -9.78 9.88 1.48
N ASN A 124 -11.11 9.94 1.65
CA ASN A 124 -11.76 11.14 2.18
C ASN A 124 -11.84 11.14 3.72
N CYS A 125 -11.74 9.99 4.39
CA CYS A 125 -11.64 9.83 5.86
C CYS A 125 -12.61 10.71 6.68
N GLY A 126 -13.79 10.96 6.13
CA GLY A 126 -14.80 11.87 6.67
C GLY A 126 -15.97 11.16 7.31
N LYS A 127 -17.03 11.93 7.59
CA LYS A 127 -18.31 11.38 8.03
C LYS A 127 -18.96 10.54 6.91
N TRP A 128 -19.61 9.44 7.28
CA TRP A 128 -20.22 8.49 6.35
C TRP A 128 -21.31 9.11 5.47
N ASP A 129 -22.03 10.13 5.96
CA ASP A 129 -23.10 10.83 5.26
C ASP A 129 -22.60 11.56 4.01
N VAL A 130 -21.46 12.24 4.10
CA VAL A 130 -20.84 12.95 2.96
C VAL A 130 -20.54 12.00 1.81
N VAL A 131 -19.83 10.89 2.08
CA VAL A 131 -19.45 9.93 1.03
C VAL A 131 -20.66 9.14 0.53
N ALA A 132 -21.61 8.79 1.41
CA ALA A 132 -22.85 8.12 1.01
C ALA A 132 -23.72 8.97 0.08
N ALA A 133 -23.76 10.29 0.29
CA ALA A 133 -24.48 11.24 -0.56
C ALA A 133 -23.90 11.30 -1.99
N VAL A 134 -22.56 11.26 -2.13
CA VAL A 134 -21.89 11.23 -3.45
C VAL A 134 -22.34 10.01 -4.28
N PHE A 135 -22.52 8.85 -3.65
CA PHE A 135 -23.03 7.64 -4.28
C PHE A 135 -24.56 7.50 -4.27
N ARG A 136 -25.29 8.50 -3.75
CA ARG A 136 -26.76 8.51 -3.59
C ARG A 136 -27.30 7.31 -2.79
N VAL A 137 -26.50 6.75 -1.88
CA VAL A 137 -26.88 5.62 -1.01
C VAL A 137 -27.28 6.14 0.38
N LYS A 138 -28.29 5.53 1.02
CA LYS A 138 -28.65 5.86 2.42
C LYS A 138 -27.49 5.52 3.36
N THR A 139 -27.07 6.47 4.20
CA THR A 139 -25.87 6.37 5.05
C THR A 139 -25.73 5.04 5.83
N PRO A 140 -26.76 4.52 6.53
CA PRO A 140 -26.62 3.27 7.28
C PRO A 140 -26.41 2.05 6.36
N SER A 141 -27.01 2.07 5.16
CA SER A 141 -26.82 1.03 4.15
C SER A 141 -25.42 1.11 3.54
N PHE A 142 -24.94 2.32 3.23
CA PHE A 142 -23.61 2.57 2.69
C PHE A 142 -22.50 2.11 3.66
N GLN A 143 -22.55 2.57 4.91
CA GLN A 143 -21.62 2.15 5.95
C GLN A 143 -21.62 0.62 6.11
N LYS A 144 -22.79 -0.01 6.27
CA LYS A 144 -22.90 -1.47 6.41
C LYS A 144 -22.33 -2.22 5.21
N MET A 145 -22.54 -1.72 4.00
CA MET A 145 -22.03 -2.32 2.76
C MET A 145 -20.51 -2.23 2.66
N VAL A 146 -19.94 -1.02 2.80
CA VAL A 146 -18.50 -0.79 2.70
C VAL A 146 -17.75 -1.51 3.83
N THR A 147 -18.27 -1.49 5.06
CA THR A 147 -17.69 -2.26 6.17
C THR A 147 -17.72 -3.75 5.91
N LYS A 148 -18.85 -4.33 5.43
CA LYS A 148 -18.91 -5.76 5.07
C LYS A 148 -17.88 -6.11 4.00
N PHE A 149 -17.71 -5.27 2.99
CA PHE A 149 -16.72 -5.48 1.93
C PHE A 149 -15.29 -5.47 2.49
N ALA A 150 -14.97 -4.48 3.32
CA ALA A 150 -13.67 -4.38 3.99
C ALA A 150 -13.38 -5.60 4.89
N THR A 151 -14.38 -6.15 5.60
CA THR A 151 -14.17 -7.36 6.43
C THR A 151 -13.85 -8.62 5.63
N VAL A 152 -14.32 -8.73 4.38
CA VAL A 152 -13.99 -9.85 3.47
C VAL A 152 -12.63 -9.64 2.79
N LEU A 153 -12.30 -8.38 2.49
CA LEU A 153 -11.08 -8.01 1.76
C LEU A 153 -9.83 -7.94 2.65
N SER A 154 -9.96 -7.45 3.88
CA SER A 154 -8.81 -7.15 4.78
C SER A 154 -7.91 -8.37 5.07
N PRO A 155 -8.44 -9.57 5.40
CA PRO A 155 -7.58 -10.75 5.63
C PRO A 155 -6.80 -11.16 4.39
N PHE A 156 -7.43 -11.09 3.21
CA PHE A 156 -6.79 -11.44 1.94
C PHE A 156 -5.66 -10.46 1.57
N LEU A 157 -5.87 -9.16 1.77
CA LEU A 157 -4.84 -8.15 1.55
C LEU A 157 -3.68 -8.29 2.54
N TYR A 158 -3.97 -8.60 3.81
CA TYR A 158 -2.92 -8.84 4.80
C TYR A 158 -2.07 -10.05 4.43
N GLU A 159 -2.69 -11.17 4.05
CA GLU A 159 -1.97 -12.37 3.63
C GLU A 159 -1.11 -12.11 2.38
N THR A 160 -1.71 -11.51 1.36
CA THR A 160 -1.08 -11.26 0.06
C THR A 160 0.06 -10.23 0.13
N LEU A 161 -0.12 -9.14 0.88
CA LEU A 161 0.82 -8.00 0.89
C LEU A 161 1.76 -7.99 2.08
N VAL A 162 1.37 -8.58 3.22
CA VAL A 162 2.16 -8.58 4.45
C VAL A 162 2.75 -9.97 4.73
N ALA A 163 1.92 -11.01 4.88
CA ALA A 163 2.40 -12.35 5.26
C ALA A 163 3.34 -12.95 4.19
N SER A 164 2.92 -12.96 2.92
CA SER A 164 3.78 -13.41 1.81
C SER A 164 5.08 -12.60 1.69
N ALA A 165 5.05 -11.30 2.01
CA ALA A 165 6.24 -10.45 2.03
C ALA A 165 7.19 -10.77 3.20
N LEU A 166 6.67 -11.26 4.33
CA LEU A 166 7.45 -11.74 5.48
C LEU A 166 8.09 -13.11 5.18
N GLU A 167 7.38 -14.03 4.53
CA GLU A 167 7.93 -15.33 4.10
C GLU A 167 9.04 -15.19 3.07
N ARG A 168 8.83 -14.32 2.07
CA ARG A 168 9.79 -14.11 0.99
C ARG A 168 11.07 -13.41 1.48
N PHE A 169 10.97 -12.61 2.54
CA PHE A 169 12.08 -11.81 3.08
C PHE A 169 12.06 -11.70 4.62
N PRO A 170 12.25 -12.82 5.34
CA PRO A 170 12.19 -12.82 6.80
C PRO A 170 13.34 -12.01 7.39
N MET A 171 13.06 -11.22 8.45
CA MET A 171 14.06 -10.42 9.16
C MET A 171 15.31 -11.23 9.57
N LYS A 172 15.13 -12.52 9.88
CA LYS A 172 16.22 -13.46 10.17
C LYS A 172 17.26 -13.54 9.04
N LYS A 173 16.87 -13.50 7.76
CA LYS A 173 17.81 -13.47 6.62
C LYS A 173 18.58 -12.15 6.54
N LEU A 174 17.93 -11.01 6.81
CA LEU A 174 18.57 -9.68 6.80
C LEU A 174 19.59 -9.53 7.94
N VAL A 175 19.24 -9.98 9.15
CA VAL A 175 20.13 -9.98 10.32
C VAL A 175 21.32 -10.93 10.10
N LEU A 176 21.09 -12.18 9.67
CA LEU A 176 22.17 -13.13 9.40
C LEU A 176 23.04 -12.74 8.19
N GLY A 177 22.50 -11.96 7.26
CA GLY A 177 23.21 -11.38 6.12
C GLY A 177 23.98 -10.09 6.45
N GLY A 178 23.88 -9.56 7.67
CA GLY A 178 24.53 -8.31 8.07
C GLY A 178 23.95 -7.05 7.42
N GLN A 179 22.72 -7.11 6.90
CA GLN A 179 22.03 -6.01 6.20
C GLN A 179 20.97 -5.31 7.06
N ALA A 180 20.95 -5.56 8.37
CA ALA A 180 20.07 -4.88 9.31
C ALA A 180 20.64 -3.50 9.72
N PHE A 181 19.78 -2.51 9.98
CA PHE A 181 20.23 -1.20 10.46
C PHE A 181 20.79 -1.28 11.88
N THR A 182 21.94 -0.65 12.12
CA THR A 182 22.64 -0.64 13.42
C THR A 182 21.74 -0.21 14.58
N ASN A 183 20.91 0.83 14.36
CA ASN A 183 20.03 1.39 15.40
C ASN A 183 18.60 0.83 15.37
N TYR A 184 18.24 0.11 14.30
CA TYR A 184 16.88 -0.43 14.08
C TYR A 184 16.95 -1.84 13.47
N PRO A 185 17.39 -2.85 14.24
CA PRO A 185 17.64 -4.20 13.71
C PRO A 185 16.38 -4.93 13.19
N TYR A 186 15.18 -4.41 13.51
CA TYR A 186 13.89 -4.90 13.02
C TYR A 186 13.33 -4.10 11.84
N ALA A 187 13.93 -2.97 11.47
CA ALA A 187 13.52 -2.21 10.29
C ALA A 187 14.07 -2.89 9.03
N ARG A 188 13.18 -3.31 8.13
CA ARG A 188 13.58 -3.87 6.82
C ARG A 188 13.96 -2.78 5.81
N TYR A 189 13.35 -1.61 5.94
CA TYR A 189 13.53 -0.53 4.99
C TYR A 189 13.50 0.82 5.74
N ALA A 190 14.53 1.65 5.52
CA ALA A 190 14.67 2.93 6.20
C ALA A 190 13.78 3.95 5.55
N THR A 191 12.77 4.27 6.32
CA THR A 191 11.84 5.33 6.06
C THR A 191 12.55 6.67 5.63
N GLU A 192 12.45 7.26 4.44
CA GLU A 192 13.09 8.59 4.20
C GLU A 192 12.24 9.72 4.80
N VAL A 193 12.81 10.52 5.68
CA VAL A 193 11.99 11.18 6.70
C VAL A 193 11.29 12.45 6.22
N THR A 194 10.00 12.34 5.86
CA THR A 194 9.12 13.48 5.66
C THR A 194 8.73 14.08 7.02
N PHE A 195 9.15 15.34 7.21
CA PHE A 195 8.78 16.11 8.39
C PHE A 195 7.39 16.70 8.18
N GLN A 196 6.36 16.10 8.77
CA GLN A 196 5.00 16.64 8.71
C GLN A 196 4.90 17.79 9.72
N GLN A 197 4.97 19.03 9.23
CA GLN A 197 4.76 20.23 10.05
C GLN A 197 3.40 20.16 10.76
N SER A 198 3.36 20.56 12.03
CA SER A 198 2.14 20.67 12.82
C SER A 198 2.09 22.01 13.56
N ASN A 199 0.89 22.38 14.01
CA ASN A 199 0.74 23.50 14.95
C ASN A 199 1.48 23.15 16.25
N MET A 200 2.08 24.16 16.89
CA MET A 200 2.83 23.96 18.15
C MET A 200 1.92 23.27 19.19
N PRO A 201 2.31 22.09 19.72
CA PRO A 201 1.47 21.37 20.66
C PRO A 201 1.30 22.16 21.97
N ALA A 202 0.08 22.14 22.52
CA ALA A 202 -0.18 22.66 23.85
C ALA A 202 0.52 21.76 24.90
N GLY A 203 1.11 22.38 25.93
CA GLY A 203 1.94 21.68 26.93
C GLY A 203 3.02 22.59 27.51
N ARG A 204 3.87 22.04 28.38
CA ARG A 204 5.05 22.71 28.97
C ARG A 204 6.19 22.78 27.96
N MET A 205 7.13 23.70 28.15
CA MET A 205 8.23 23.96 27.21
C MET A 205 9.07 22.70 26.89
N GLN A 206 9.28 21.83 27.89
CA GLN A 206 10.00 20.55 27.74
C GLN A 206 9.27 19.56 26.81
N GLU A 207 7.93 19.50 26.88
CA GLU A 207 7.10 18.64 26.03
C GLU A 207 7.09 19.15 24.58
N ARG A 208 7.03 20.47 24.39
CA ARG A 208 7.09 21.10 23.05
C ARG A 208 8.44 20.89 22.36
N ALA A 209 9.53 20.83 23.12
CA ALA A 209 10.87 20.61 22.60
C ALA A 209 11.04 19.25 21.91
N LEU A 210 10.29 18.22 22.33
CA LEU A 210 10.31 16.88 21.73
C LEU A 210 9.87 16.86 20.25
N TYR A 211 9.08 17.85 19.84
CA TYR A 211 8.55 17.98 18.47
C TYR A 211 9.27 19.06 17.65
N TYR A 212 10.30 19.71 18.18
CA TYR A 212 11.01 20.81 17.51
C TYR A 212 12.21 20.30 16.70
N SER A 213 12.22 20.56 15.39
CA SER A 213 13.36 20.26 14.53
C SER A 213 14.32 21.45 14.43
N LYS A 214 15.48 21.35 15.09
CA LYS A 214 16.56 22.36 14.98
C LYS A 214 17.07 22.56 13.55
N LYS A 215 16.94 21.55 12.66
CA LYS A 215 17.36 21.63 11.26
C LYS A 215 16.42 22.47 10.39
N TYR A 216 15.13 22.51 10.73
CA TYR A 216 14.08 23.15 9.92
C TYR A 216 13.39 24.32 10.65
N HIS A 217 13.73 24.58 11.92
CA HIS A 217 13.14 25.60 12.78
C HIS A 217 11.61 25.51 12.97
N LEU A 218 11.04 24.31 12.81
CA LEU A 218 9.60 24.05 12.87
C LEU A 218 9.25 22.98 13.92
N HIS A 219 8.01 23.02 14.39
CA HIS A 219 7.39 21.90 15.11
C HIS A 219 6.69 20.96 14.12
N GLY A 220 6.75 19.66 14.39
CA GLY A 220 6.19 18.66 13.50
C GLY A 220 6.44 17.23 13.95
N TYR A 221 5.77 16.30 13.28
CA TYR A 221 5.97 14.88 13.46
C TYR A 221 7.03 14.38 12.48
N LYS A 222 8.02 13.67 13.02
CA LYS A 222 9.07 13.03 12.24
C LYS A 222 8.51 11.70 11.71
N VAL A 223 8.09 11.65 10.44
CA VAL A 223 7.50 10.47 9.80
C VAL A 223 8.46 9.92 8.76
N GLU A 224 8.78 8.63 8.82
CA GLU A 224 9.79 8.05 7.93
C GLU A 224 9.10 7.46 6.66
N VAL A 225 9.42 7.89 5.41
CA VAL A 225 8.82 7.50 4.08
C VAL A 225 9.85 7.36 2.89
N ARG A 226 10.22 6.14 2.44
CA ARG A 226 11.49 5.79 1.72
C ARG A 226 11.57 5.89 0.18
N TRP A 227 12.81 6.08 -0.29
CA TRP A 227 13.35 5.61 -1.59
C TRP A 227 14.25 4.37 -1.44
#